data_AF-A0A819AIS7-F1
#
_entry.id   AF-A0A819AIS7-F1
#
_cell.length_a   1.000
_cell.length_b   1.000
_cell.length_c   1.000
_cell.angle_alpha   90.00
_cell.angle_beta   90.00
_cell.angle_gamma   90.00
#
_symmetry.space_group_name_H-M   'P 1'
#
loop_
_entity.id
_entity.type
_entity.pdbx_description
1 polymer ?
#
loop_
_entity_poly.entity_id
_entity_poly.type
_entity_poly.pdbx_seq_one_letter_code
_entity_poly.pdbx_strand_id
1 'polypeptide(L)'
;MVQLLDAHEKYGDGNQMLVAAEPIATGEKIWWCTCGDDDYMMSRDEILHLIETQPHLKNFLCFYSYMAEDDMYMIPRTFTAQQNNDECVLFNHSCEPNCGFDSDDGNTIVALRPIAIGEELAYDYHFLETEASLIRGLECKCETPSCVGRIMFDRYRDEDFQKQYYQYMSPYLQSRVRELKTKWYSSKCFTRSATPNKTKSLHALEWIHTGEVVARFSGLISADNHFIRAAEESEATCAVNEHKQVIALCDLPPEAELTLNYHGKL
;
A
#
# COMPACT_ATOMS: atom_id res chain seq x y z
N MET A 1 -3.32 -8.22 -28.45
CA MET A 1 -2.45 -7.42 -27.59
C MET A 1 -1.57 -8.24 -26.65
N VAL A 2 -2.09 -9.16 -25.83
CA VAL A 2 -1.28 -9.85 -24.80
C VAL A 2 -1.35 -11.37 -24.91
N GLN A 3 -0.35 -12.05 -24.34
CA GLN A 3 -0.27 -13.51 -24.22
C GLN A 3 0.19 -13.89 -22.81
N LEU A 4 -0.39 -14.95 -22.27
CA LEU A 4 0.04 -15.53 -20.99
C LEU A 4 1.08 -16.63 -21.24
N LEU A 5 2.22 -16.53 -20.57
CA LEU A 5 3.31 -17.51 -20.64
C LEU A 5 3.57 -18.11 -19.27
N ASP A 6 4.09 -19.34 -19.26
CA ASP A 6 4.65 -19.94 -18.06
C ASP A 6 5.90 -19.17 -17.63
N ALA A 7 6.03 -18.92 -16.32
CA ALA A 7 7.10 -18.12 -15.75
C ALA A 7 7.80 -18.83 -14.58
N HIS A 8 7.86 -20.15 -14.60
CA HIS A 8 8.42 -20.93 -13.49
C HIS A 8 9.88 -20.58 -13.19
N GLU A 9 10.69 -20.26 -14.22
CA GLU A 9 12.09 -19.90 -14.04
C GLU A 9 12.27 -18.61 -13.20
N LYS A 10 11.39 -17.63 -13.40
CA LYS A 10 11.46 -16.32 -12.74
C LYS A 10 10.67 -16.30 -11.43
N TYR A 11 9.43 -16.77 -11.43
CA TYR A 11 8.51 -16.62 -10.30
C TYR A 11 8.32 -17.92 -9.49
N GLY A 12 8.66 -19.08 -10.05
CA GLY A 12 8.51 -20.40 -9.44
C GLY A 12 7.35 -21.21 -10.03
N ASP A 13 7.29 -22.50 -9.77
CA ASP A 13 6.32 -23.44 -10.37
C ASP A 13 4.87 -22.95 -10.28
N GLY A 14 4.16 -23.01 -11.41
CA GLY A 14 2.76 -22.61 -11.52
C GLY A 14 2.51 -21.11 -11.64
N ASN A 15 3.55 -20.27 -11.59
CA ASN A 15 3.44 -18.84 -11.84
C ASN A 15 3.52 -18.51 -13.33
N GLN A 16 2.91 -17.39 -13.71
CA GLN A 16 2.74 -16.97 -15.09
C GLN A 16 3.23 -15.54 -15.27
N MET A 17 3.42 -15.13 -16.52
CA MET A 17 3.67 -13.74 -16.89
C MET A 17 2.82 -13.35 -18.09
N LEU A 18 2.30 -12.14 -18.08
CA LEU A 18 1.70 -11.52 -19.25
C LEU A 18 2.80 -10.89 -20.10
N VAL A 19 2.79 -11.16 -21.40
CA VAL A 19 3.71 -10.54 -22.36
C VAL A 19 2.95 -9.86 -23.50
N ALA A 20 3.55 -8.86 -24.11
CA ALA A 20 3.01 -8.24 -25.31
C ALA A 20 3.09 -9.21 -26.51
N ALA A 21 1.96 -9.47 -27.17
CA ALA A 21 1.88 -10.27 -28.39
C ALA A 21 2.12 -9.44 -29.67
N GLU A 22 2.09 -8.11 -29.54
CA GLU A 22 2.33 -7.12 -30.60
C GLU A 22 2.95 -5.85 -29.96
N PRO A 23 3.57 -4.93 -30.72
CA PRO A 23 4.11 -3.70 -30.14
C PRO A 23 3.00 -2.84 -29.55
N ILE A 24 3.20 -2.32 -28.34
CA ILE A 24 2.23 -1.46 -27.64
C ILE A 24 2.80 -0.05 -27.53
N ALA A 25 2.00 0.95 -27.91
CA ALA A 25 2.41 2.35 -27.88
C ALA A 25 2.31 2.94 -26.46
N THR A 26 3.06 4.02 -26.20
CA THR A 26 2.93 4.77 -24.94
C THR A 26 1.52 5.33 -24.77
N GLY A 27 0.95 5.16 -23.58
CA GLY A 27 -0.41 5.59 -23.24
C GLY A 27 -1.52 4.69 -23.79
N GLU A 28 -1.17 3.61 -24.49
CA GLU A 28 -2.16 2.67 -24.98
C GLU A 28 -2.84 1.92 -23.83
N LYS A 29 -4.16 1.78 -23.91
CA LYS A 29 -4.99 1.05 -22.94
C LYS A 29 -4.84 -0.45 -23.18
N ILE A 30 -4.33 -1.16 -22.19
CA ILE A 30 -4.01 -2.59 -22.28
C ILE A 30 -5.15 -3.43 -21.72
N TRP A 31 -5.63 -3.08 -20.53
CA TRP A 31 -6.59 -3.89 -19.79
C TRP A 31 -7.53 -3.03 -18.95
N TRP A 32 -8.78 -3.46 -18.80
CA TRP A 32 -9.71 -2.88 -17.84
C TRP A 32 -9.83 -3.81 -16.65
N CYS A 33 -9.45 -3.36 -15.47
CA CYS A 33 -9.61 -4.11 -14.24
C CYS A 33 -11.04 -4.02 -13.72
N THR A 34 -11.62 -5.16 -13.37
CA THR A 34 -12.90 -5.25 -12.65
C THR A 34 -12.69 -5.39 -11.15
N CYS A 35 -11.51 -4.99 -10.64
CA CYS A 35 -11.16 -5.02 -9.23
C CYS A 35 -12.28 -4.35 -8.43
N GLY A 36 -12.91 -5.11 -7.53
CA GLY A 36 -13.83 -4.52 -6.56
C GLY A 36 -15.29 -4.55 -6.99
N ASP A 37 -15.58 -4.93 -8.24
CA ASP A 37 -16.93 -5.26 -8.66
C ASP A 37 -17.36 -6.53 -7.93
N ASP A 38 -18.27 -6.37 -6.98
CA ASP A 38 -18.74 -7.43 -6.09
C ASP A 38 -17.70 -8.01 -5.13
N ASP A 39 -16.63 -7.33 -4.73
CA ASP A 39 -15.73 -7.84 -3.68
C ASP A 39 -16.32 -7.69 -2.25
N TYR A 40 -15.77 -8.44 -1.29
CA TYR A 40 -15.97 -8.16 0.13
C TYR A 40 -14.99 -7.08 0.60
N MET A 41 -15.48 -6.13 1.39
CA MET A 41 -14.63 -5.22 2.15
C MET A 41 -14.43 -5.79 3.55
N MET A 42 -13.18 -6.01 3.97
CA MET A 42 -12.83 -6.47 5.31
C MET A 42 -11.71 -5.63 5.91
N SER A 43 -11.73 -5.48 7.22
CA SER A 43 -10.63 -4.90 7.98
C SER A 43 -9.43 -5.86 8.05
N ARG A 44 -8.25 -5.32 8.36
CA ARG A 44 -7.06 -6.15 8.59
C ARG A 44 -7.27 -7.20 9.67
N ASP A 45 -7.93 -6.86 10.78
CA ASP A 45 -8.17 -7.80 11.89
C ASP A 45 -9.08 -8.95 11.47
N GLU A 46 -10.11 -8.70 10.66
CA GLU A 46 -10.97 -9.75 10.11
C GLU A 46 -10.17 -10.70 9.22
N ILE A 47 -9.27 -10.17 8.39
CA ILE A 47 -8.40 -10.99 7.52
C ILE A 47 -7.42 -11.82 8.36
N LEU A 48 -6.77 -11.20 9.33
CA LEU A 48 -5.82 -11.90 10.21
C LEU A 48 -6.52 -12.99 11.01
N HIS A 49 -7.74 -12.75 11.49
CA HIS A 49 -8.56 -13.75 12.16
C HIS A 49 -8.94 -14.91 11.21
N LEU A 50 -9.28 -14.62 9.94
CA LEU A 50 -9.50 -15.66 8.93
C LEU A 50 -8.25 -16.48 8.67
N ILE A 51 -7.07 -15.85 8.59
CA ILE A 51 -5.79 -16.55 8.41
C ILE A 51 -5.47 -17.43 9.62
N GLU A 52 -5.71 -16.95 10.84
CA GLU A 52 -5.48 -17.71 12.07
C GLU A 52 -6.41 -18.94 12.14
N THR A 53 -7.70 -18.75 11.83
CA THR A 53 -8.70 -19.82 11.89
C THR A 53 -8.67 -20.76 10.68
N GLN A 54 -8.20 -20.28 9.52
CA GLN A 54 -8.11 -21.03 8.26
C GLN A 54 -6.76 -20.77 7.56
N PRO A 55 -5.63 -21.31 8.06
CA PRO A 55 -4.29 -21.00 7.56
C PRO A 55 -4.05 -21.31 6.08
N HIS A 56 -4.81 -22.24 5.50
CA HIS A 56 -4.74 -22.58 4.08
C HIS A 56 -5.14 -21.42 3.16
N LEU A 57 -5.90 -20.44 3.67
CA LEU A 57 -6.30 -19.24 2.92
C LEU A 57 -5.22 -18.14 2.91
N LYS A 58 -4.17 -18.26 3.73
CA LYS A 58 -3.18 -17.20 3.95
C LYS A 58 -2.62 -16.64 2.65
N ASN A 59 -2.11 -17.51 1.77
CA ASN A 59 -1.52 -17.05 0.54
C ASN A 59 -2.56 -16.35 -0.34
N PHE A 60 -3.75 -16.95 -0.48
CA PHE A 60 -4.79 -16.33 -1.29
C PHE A 60 -5.18 -14.94 -0.76
N LEU A 61 -5.43 -14.81 0.54
CA LEU A 61 -5.82 -13.54 1.16
C LEU A 61 -4.70 -12.50 1.09
N CYS A 62 -3.44 -12.88 1.32
CA CYS A 62 -2.32 -11.95 1.23
C CYS A 62 -2.08 -11.45 -0.20
N PHE A 63 -2.09 -12.34 -1.20
CA PHE A 63 -1.71 -11.99 -2.58
C PHE A 63 -2.84 -11.40 -3.42
N TYR A 64 -4.09 -11.67 -3.07
CA TYR A 64 -5.26 -11.28 -3.88
C TYR A 64 -6.23 -10.37 -3.16
N SER A 65 -5.82 -9.77 -2.04
CA SER A 65 -6.51 -8.61 -1.48
C SER A 65 -5.72 -7.34 -1.79
N TYR A 66 -6.41 -6.22 -1.87
CA TYR A 66 -5.78 -4.92 -2.05
C TYR A 66 -6.44 -3.87 -1.16
N MET A 67 -5.65 -2.89 -0.73
CA MET A 67 -6.16 -1.80 0.11
C MET A 67 -7.09 -0.88 -0.70
N ALA A 68 -8.29 -0.65 -0.17
CA ALA A 68 -9.23 0.33 -0.73
C ALA A 68 -9.35 1.58 0.16
N GLU A 69 -9.18 1.42 1.47
CA GLU A 69 -9.08 2.50 2.44
C GLU A 69 -8.03 2.17 3.50
N ASP A 70 -7.83 3.06 4.46
CA ASP A 70 -6.94 2.80 5.59
C ASP A 70 -7.47 1.65 6.45
N ASP A 71 -6.66 0.59 6.59
CA ASP A 71 -6.97 -0.65 7.34
C ASP A 71 -8.15 -1.45 6.77
N MET A 72 -8.56 -1.19 5.52
CA MET A 72 -9.66 -1.87 4.84
C MET A 72 -9.21 -2.39 3.46
N TYR A 73 -9.56 -3.64 3.17
CA TYR A 73 -9.12 -4.37 1.99
C TYR A 73 -10.31 -4.94 1.24
N MET A 74 -10.24 -4.88 -0.08
CA MET A 74 -11.14 -5.61 -0.96
C MET A 74 -10.62 -7.03 -1.14
N ILE A 75 -11.54 -7.99 -1.08
CA ILE A 75 -11.24 -9.42 -1.11
C ILE A 75 -12.23 -10.12 -2.06
N PRO A 76 -11.73 -10.95 -2.99
CA PRO A 76 -12.59 -11.74 -3.88
C PRO A 76 -13.62 -12.54 -3.11
N ARG A 77 -14.91 -12.46 -3.46
CA ARG A 77 -15.97 -13.27 -2.80
C ARG A 77 -15.74 -14.78 -2.87
N THR A 78 -14.98 -15.20 -3.86
CA THR A 78 -14.57 -16.57 -4.13
C THR A 78 -13.32 -17.00 -3.35
N PHE A 79 -12.85 -16.19 -2.38
CA PHE A 79 -11.64 -16.52 -1.59
C PHE A 79 -11.72 -17.86 -0.88
N THR A 80 -12.90 -18.30 -0.45
CA THR A 80 -13.10 -19.62 0.18
C THR A 80 -12.80 -20.77 -0.78
N ALA A 81 -13.02 -20.57 -2.09
CA ALA A 81 -12.62 -21.49 -3.14
C ALA A 81 -11.21 -21.21 -3.69
N GLN A 82 -10.52 -20.18 -3.18
CA GLN A 82 -9.23 -19.69 -3.65
C GLN A 82 -9.18 -19.44 -5.15
N GLN A 83 -10.26 -18.86 -5.69
CA GLN A 83 -10.37 -18.45 -7.08
C GLN A 83 -10.39 -16.94 -7.16
N ASN A 84 -9.59 -16.37 -8.06
CA ASN A 84 -9.67 -14.97 -8.45
C ASN A 84 -10.05 -14.91 -9.93
N ASN A 85 -11.11 -14.17 -10.23
CA ASN A 85 -11.63 -14.01 -11.59
C ASN A 85 -11.18 -12.70 -12.23
N ASP A 86 -10.45 -11.88 -11.47
CA ASP A 86 -9.88 -10.64 -11.96
C ASP A 86 -8.55 -10.93 -12.66
N GLU A 87 -8.49 -10.59 -13.94
CA GLU A 87 -7.31 -10.83 -14.77
C GLU A 87 -6.17 -9.85 -14.46
N CYS A 88 -6.43 -8.75 -13.72
CA CYS A 88 -5.38 -7.85 -13.28
C CYS A 88 -4.40 -8.49 -12.29
N VAL A 89 -4.76 -9.61 -11.66
CA VAL A 89 -3.85 -10.40 -10.82
C VAL A 89 -2.73 -11.08 -11.59
N LEU A 90 -2.81 -11.12 -12.92
CA LEU A 90 -1.81 -11.74 -13.79
C LEU A 90 -0.61 -10.82 -14.06
N PHE A 91 -0.72 -9.53 -13.71
CA PHE A 91 0.39 -8.57 -13.85
C PHE A 91 1.35 -8.73 -12.66
N ASN A 92 2.61 -9.03 -12.97
CA ASN A 92 3.65 -9.11 -11.96
C ASN A 92 4.19 -7.73 -11.58
N HIS A 93 4.94 -7.71 -10.47
CA HIS A 93 5.67 -6.53 -10.02
C HIS A 93 6.94 -6.27 -10.83
N SER A 94 7.20 -5.00 -11.18
CA SER A 94 8.52 -4.51 -11.60
C SER A 94 8.88 -3.19 -10.92
N CYS A 95 10.14 -3.07 -10.44
CA CYS A 95 10.68 -1.80 -9.92
C CYS A 95 10.98 -0.78 -11.05
N GLU A 96 11.11 -1.24 -12.29
CA GLU A 96 11.18 -0.40 -13.51
C GLU A 96 9.98 -0.77 -14.39
N PRO A 97 8.75 -0.31 -14.03
CA PRO A 97 7.53 -0.78 -14.67
C PRO A 97 7.36 -0.24 -16.09
N ASN A 98 6.67 -1.00 -16.94
CA ASN A 98 6.21 -0.55 -18.24
C ASN A 98 4.68 -0.36 -18.30
N CYS A 99 3.96 -0.79 -17.26
CA CYS A 99 2.53 -0.59 -17.07
C CYS A 99 2.21 0.19 -15.79
N GLY A 100 1.01 0.77 -15.73
CA GLY A 100 0.46 1.48 -14.57
C GLY A 100 -1.01 1.83 -14.80
N PHE A 101 -1.65 2.52 -13.85
CA PHE A 101 -3.09 2.77 -13.89
C PHE A 101 -3.40 4.11 -14.58
N ASP A 102 -4.48 4.17 -15.36
CA ASP A 102 -4.98 5.41 -15.96
C ASP A 102 -5.53 6.32 -14.84
N SER A 103 -5.06 7.56 -14.76
CA SER A 103 -5.53 8.51 -13.73
C SER A 103 -7.00 8.88 -13.86
N ASP A 104 -7.57 8.76 -15.06
CA ASP A 104 -8.93 9.23 -15.34
C ASP A 104 -10.00 8.31 -14.74
N ASP A 105 -9.75 6.99 -14.74
CA ASP A 105 -10.69 5.98 -14.23
C ASP A 105 -10.14 5.14 -13.08
N GLY A 106 -8.81 5.10 -12.88
CA GLY A 106 -8.15 4.34 -11.82
C GLY A 106 -8.16 2.82 -12.00
N ASN A 107 -8.78 2.30 -13.07
CA ASN A 107 -9.03 0.87 -13.29
C ASN A 107 -8.48 0.36 -14.62
N THR A 108 -8.13 1.25 -15.56
CA THR A 108 -7.49 0.87 -16.82
C THR A 108 -5.99 0.76 -16.63
N ILE A 109 -5.38 -0.36 -17.03
CA ILE A 109 -3.92 -0.48 -17.15
C ILE A 109 -3.48 0.12 -18.49
N VAL A 110 -2.49 1.01 -18.45
CA VAL A 110 -1.91 1.69 -19.60
C VAL A 110 -0.40 1.46 -19.71
N ALA A 111 0.15 1.56 -20.91
CA ALA A 111 1.59 1.52 -21.14
C ALA A 111 2.26 2.86 -20.79
N LEU A 112 3.35 2.82 -20.01
CA LEU A 112 4.13 4.01 -19.61
C LEU A 112 5.18 4.41 -20.65
N ARG A 113 5.54 3.48 -21.52
CA ARG A 113 6.52 3.63 -22.60
C ARG A 113 6.19 2.64 -23.72
N PRO A 114 6.86 2.70 -24.89
CA PRO A 114 6.69 1.66 -25.89
C PRO A 114 7.12 0.29 -25.33
N ILE A 115 6.34 -0.74 -25.64
CA ILE A 115 6.57 -2.13 -25.19
C ILE A 115 6.78 -3.00 -26.42
N ALA A 116 7.87 -3.75 -26.43
CA ALA A 116 8.21 -4.63 -27.55
C ALA A 116 7.45 -5.96 -27.50
N ILE A 117 7.31 -6.63 -28.64
CA ILE A 117 6.77 -7.99 -28.70
C ILE A 117 7.60 -8.92 -27.82
N GLY A 118 6.92 -9.71 -26.99
CA GLY A 118 7.53 -10.68 -26.05
C GLY A 118 8.01 -10.06 -24.75
N GLU A 119 7.92 -8.74 -24.58
CA GLU A 119 8.26 -8.09 -23.32
C GLU A 119 7.16 -8.32 -22.27
N GLU A 120 7.55 -8.63 -21.03
CA GLU A 120 6.63 -8.80 -19.90
C GLU A 120 5.92 -7.49 -19.56
N LEU A 121 4.61 -7.56 -19.35
CA LEU A 121 3.78 -6.47 -18.86
C LEU A 121 3.76 -6.50 -17.34
N ALA A 122 4.33 -5.46 -16.72
CA ALA A 122 4.47 -5.38 -15.28
C ALA A 122 4.31 -3.94 -14.78
N TYR A 123 3.62 -3.78 -13.66
CA TYR A 123 3.51 -2.50 -12.96
C TYR A 123 4.19 -2.56 -11.59
N ASP A 124 4.45 -1.41 -10.98
CA ASP A 124 4.99 -1.37 -9.64
C ASP A 124 3.85 -1.52 -8.63
N TYR A 125 3.80 -2.62 -7.87
CA TYR A 125 2.82 -2.82 -6.79
C TYR A 125 2.75 -1.66 -5.78
N HIS A 126 3.82 -0.87 -5.64
CA HIS A 126 3.79 0.36 -4.86
C HIS A 126 2.84 1.43 -5.42
N PHE A 127 2.21 1.22 -6.58
CA PHE A 127 1.17 2.10 -7.12
C PHE A 127 -0.19 1.90 -6.47
N LEU A 128 -0.38 0.83 -5.67
CA LEU A 128 -1.69 0.42 -5.18
C LEU A 128 -1.88 0.66 -3.68
N GLU A 129 -0.88 0.31 -2.88
CA GLU A 129 -1.02 0.16 -1.41
C GLU A 129 0.02 0.95 -0.61
N THR A 130 -0.15 0.94 0.71
CA THR A 130 0.78 1.55 1.69
C THR A 130 1.50 0.48 2.49
N GLU A 131 2.35 0.88 3.44
CA GLU A 131 3.12 -0.03 4.29
C GLU A 131 2.24 -0.98 5.14
N ALA A 132 0.93 -0.73 5.23
CA ALA A 132 -0.01 -1.66 5.83
C ALA A 132 -0.36 -2.88 4.95
N SER A 133 0.18 -2.98 3.72
CA SER A 133 -0.04 -4.13 2.83
C SER A 133 0.24 -5.47 3.51
N LEU A 134 -0.61 -6.47 3.22
CA LEU A 134 -0.44 -7.84 3.74
C LEU A 134 0.74 -8.60 3.14
N ILE A 135 1.31 -8.09 2.04
CA ILE A 135 2.50 -8.62 1.39
C ILE A 135 3.73 -7.71 1.56
N ARG A 136 3.70 -6.76 2.51
CA ARG A 136 4.90 -5.98 2.86
C ARG A 136 6.07 -6.92 3.21
N GLY A 137 7.20 -6.68 2.58
CA GLY A 137 8.43 -7.47 2.74
C GLY A 137 8.55 -8.66 1.77
N LEU A 138 7.59 -8.84 0.85
CA LEU A 138 7.65 -9.82 -0.23
C LEU A 138 8.95 -9.67 -1.02
N GLU A 139 9.61 -10.79 -1.30
CA GLU A 139 10.81 -10.83 -2.14
C GLU A 139 10.47 -10.43 -3.58
N CYS A 140 11.21 -9.45 -4.11
CA CYS A 140 11.03 -8.97 -5.46
C CYS A 140 11.87 -9.79 -6.44
N LYS A 141 11.23 -10.30 -7.49
CA LYS A 141 11.84 -11.12 -8.54
C LYS A 141 11.89 -10.42 -9.90
N CYS A 142 11.81 -9.09 -9.95
CA CYS A 142 11.72 -8.36 -11.22
C CYS A 142 13.04 -8.31 -12.00
N GLU A 143 14.18 -8.54 -11.34
CA GLU A 143 15.54 -8.55 -11.91
C GLU A 143 16.00 -7.25 -12.58
N THR A 144 15.28 -6.14 -12.36
CA THR A 144 15.67 -4.83 -12.89
C THR A 144 16.92 -4.27 -12.19
N PRO A 145 17.75 -3.46 -12.88
CA PRO A 145 18.96 -2.88 -12.31
C PRO A 145 18.74 -2.07 -11.03
N SER A 146 17.61 -1.35 -10.92
CA SER A 146 17.28 -0.56 -9.73
C SER A 146 16.55 -1.35 -8.62
N CYS A 147 16.43 -2.67 -8.74
CA CYS A 147 15.68 -3.49 -7.78
C CYS A 147 16.35 -3.50 -6.39
N VAL A 148 15.56 -3.22 -5.35
CA VAL A 148 15.99 -3.29 -3.93
C VAL A 148 15.74 -4.65 -3.28
N GLY A 149 15.19 -5.60 -4.04
CA GLY A 149 14.99 -7.01 -3.65
C GLY A 149 13.75 -7.28 -2.79
N ARG A 150 13.03 -6.26 -2.32
CA ARG A 150 11.79 -6.41 -1.53
C ARG A 150 10.78 -5.32 -1.81
N ILE A 151 9.49 -5.64 -1.67
CA ILE A 151 8.37 -4.71 -1.83
C ILE A 151 7.95 -4.21 -0.45
N MET A 152 8.09 -2.90 -0.19
CA MET A 152 7.89 -2.31 1.15
C MET A 152 6.68 -1.39 1.25
N PHE A 153 6.12 -0.99 0.11
CA PHE A 153 4.94 -0.12 -0.01
C PHE A 153 5.12 1.29 0.58
N ASP A 154 6.36 1.77 0.71
CA ASP A 154 6.72 3.10 1.22
C ASP A 154 7.17 4.09 0.13
N ARG A 155 7.35 3.61 -1.11
CA ARG A 155 7.85 4.40 -2.26
C ARG A 155 7.02 5.65 -2.58
N TYR A 156 5.71 5.64 -2.31
CA TYR A 156 4.85 6.81 -2.49
C TYR A 156 5.27 8.02 -1.63
N ARG A 157 6.15 7.83 -0.64
CA ARG A 157 6.72 8.90 0.19
C ARG A 157 7.90 9.62 -0.46
N ASP A 158 8.54 9.00 -1.44
CA ASP A 158 9.68 9.58 -2.15
C ASP A 158 9.21 10.61 -3.18
N GLU A 159 9.78 11.81 -3.16
CA GLU A 159 9.33 12.90 -4.01
C GLU A 159 9.61 12.65 -5.50
N ASP A 160 10.69 11.95 -5.83
CA ASP A 160 11.03 11.67 -7.23
C ASP A 160 10.14 10.56 -7.79
N PHE A 161 9.83 9.54 -6.97
CA PHE A 161 8.81 8.55 -7.30
C PHE A 161 7.43 9.18 -7.51
N GLN A 162 7.03 10.13 -6.65
CA GLN A 162 5.79 10.88 -6.85
C GLN A 162 5.81 11.66 -8.18
N LYS A 163 6.87 12.43 -8.46
CA LYS A 163 6.97 13.21 -9.71
C LYS A 163 6.85 12.33 -10.95
N GLN A 164 7.44 11.14 -10.90
CA GLN A 164 7.48 10.23 -12.04
C GLN A 164 6.17 9.44 -12.20
N TYR A 165 5.57 8.99 -11.11
CA TYR A 165 4.51 7.97 -11.16
C TYR A 165 3.17 8.37 -10.57
N TYR A 166 3.00 9.58 -10.01
CA TYR A 166 1.75 9.98 -9.33
C TYR A 166 0.49 9.74 -10.16
N GLN A 167 0.52 10.05 -11.46
CA GLN A 167 -0.62 9.84 -12.36
C GLN A 167 -0.93 8.37 -12.66
N TYR A 168 0.01 7.46 -12.38
CA TYR A 168 -0.15 6.02 -12.60
C TYR A 168 -0.52 5.24 -11.34
N MET A 169 -0.69 5.94 -10.21
CA MET A 169 -1.08 5.37 -8.93
C MET A 169 -2.60 5.21 -8.83
N SER A 170 -3.06 4.26 -8.02
CA SER A 170 -4.46 4.12 -7.67
C SER A 170 -5.03 5.40 -7.03
N PRO A 171 -6.34 5.66 -7.15
CA PRO A 171 -6.98 6.81 -6.48
C PRO A 171 -6.73 6.84 -4.97
N TYR A 172 -6.71 5.67 -4.32
CA TYR A 172 -6.39 5.53 -2.90
C TYR A 172 -4.99 6.06 -2.60
N LEU A 173 -3.97 5.58 -3.32
CA LEU A 173 -2.59 5.97 -3.06
C LEU A 173 -2.31 7.44 -3.43
N GLN A 174 -2.91 7.94 -4.51
CA GLN A 174 -2.87 9.38 -4.82
C GLN A 174 -3.43 10.23 -3.68
N SER A 175 -4.46 9.75 -2.98
CA SER A 175 -5.00 10.38 -1.77
C SER A 175 -4.00 10.38 -0.64
N ARG A 176 -3.32 9.25 -0.39
CA ARG A 176 -2.24 9.14 0.61
C ARG A 176 -1.11 10.13 0.36
N VAL A 177 -0.66 10.27 -0.90
CA VAL A 177 0.37 11.24 -1.29
C VAL A 177 -0.07 12.68 -0.98
N ARG A 178 -1.33 13.04 -1.28
CA ARG A 178 -1.87 14.37 -0.94
C ARG A 178 -1.92 14.60 0.57
N GLU A 179 -2.33 13.58 1.33
CA GLU A 179 -2.44 13.63 2.78
C GLU A 179 -1.07 13.84 3.45
N LEU A 180 0.00 13.18 2.97
CA LEU A 180 1.35 13.34 3.52
C LEU A 180 1.90 14.77 3.41
N LYS A 181 1.42 15.58 2.47
CA LYS A 181 1.83 16.98 2.33
C LYS A 181 1.41 17.84 3.54
N THR A 182 0.33 17.46 4.22
CA THR A 182 -0.20 18.22 5.36
C THR A 182 -0.12 17.44 6.68
N LYS A 183 -0.18 16.10 6.63
CA LYS A 183 -0.26 15.19 7.77
C LYS A 183 0.86 14.14 7.75
N TRP A 184 2.12 14.59 7.72
CA TRP A 184 3.26 13.67 7.69
C TRP A 184 3.36 12.85 8.98
N TYR A 185 3.56 11.53 8.83
CA TYR A 185 3.92 10.60 9.89
C TYR A 185 4.95 9.58 9.40
N SER A 186 5.65 8.92 10.32
CA SER A 186 6.72 7.95 10.04
C SER A 186 6.22 6.73 9.26
N SER A 187 7.04 6.16 8.37
CA SER A 187 6.74 4.88 7.69
C SER A 187 6.69 3.68 8.65
N LYS A 188 7.14 3.86 9.90
CA LYS A 188 6.92 2.92 10.99
C LYS A 188 5.51 2.94 11.56
N CYS A 189 4.63 3.81 11.05
CA CYS A 189 3.25 3.92 11.49
C CYS A 189 2.30 3.64 10.33
N PHE A 190 1.09 3.25 10.67
CA PHE A 190 -0.02 3.12 9.74
C PHE A 190 -1.31 3.65 10.37
N THR A 191 -2.27 4.00 9.53
CA THR A 191 -3.57 4.51 9.97
C THR A 191 -4.57 3.36 10.08
N ARG A 192 -5.29 3.30 11.19
CA ARG A 192 -6.44 2.41 11.37
C ARG A 192 -7.74 3.17 11.25
N SER A 193 -8.77 2.50 10.76
CA SER A 193 -10.12 3.04 10.64
C SER A 193 -11.10 2.14 11.40
N ALA A 194 -11.78 2.67 12.41
CA ALA A 194 -12.69 1.86 13.23
C ALA A 194 -13.90 1.31 12.44
N THR A 195 -14.26 1.96 11.33
CA THR A 195 -15.16 1.50 10.24
C THR A 195 -14.88 2.38 9.01
N PRO A 196 -15.29 2.02 7.78
CA PRO A 196 -15.25 2.95 6.64
C PRO A 196 -15.87 4.31 7.01
N ASN A 197 -15.17 5.40 6.68
CA ASN A 197 -15.58 6.79 6.97
C ASN A 197 -15.64 7.24 8.45
N LYS A 198 -14.94 6.59 9.40
CA LYS A 198 -14.82 7.05 10.81
C LYS A 198 -13.50 7.77 11.13
N THR A 199 -13.38 8.24 12.38
CA THR A 199 -12.16 8.80 12.96
C THR A 199 -11.01 7.81 12.82
N LYS A 200 -9.96 8.22 12.12
CA LYS A 200 -8.73 7.44 11.96
C LYS A 200 -7.85 7.59 13.21
N SER A 201 -7.14 6.52 13.55
CA SER A 201 -6.09 6.51 14.58
C SER A 201 -4.74 6.12 13.97
N LEU A 202 -3.64 6.57 14.55
CA LEU A 202 -2.29 6.22 14.12
C LEU A 202 -1.72 5.13 15.02
N HIS A 203 -1.20 4.07 14.42
CA HIS A 203 -0.66 2.91 15.13
C HIS A 203 0.76 2.60 14.67
N ALA A 204 1.54 1.98 15.55
CA ALA A 204 2.86 1.47 15.22
C ALA A 204 2.75 0.24 14.30
N LEU A 205 3.35 0.30 13.12
CA LEU A 205 3.45 -0.84 12.19
C LEU A 205 4.55 -1.81 12.62
N GLU A 206 5.64 -1.26 13.16
CA GLU A 206 6.77 -1.98 13.71
C GLU A 206 7.20 -1.30 15.02
N TRP A 207 8.20 -1.84 15.71
CA TRP A 207 8.70 -1.23 16.94
C TRP A 207 9.14 0.23 16.72
N ILE A 208 8.64 1.10 17.59
CA ILE A 208 9.06 2.49 17.69
C ILE A 208 9.70 2.67 19.06
N HIS A 209 10.93 3.12 19.09
CA HIS A 209 11.69 3.31 20.32
C HIS A 209 11.49 4.72 20.87
N THR A 210 11.68 4.83 22.18
CA THR A 210 11.63 6.08 22.92
C THR A 210 12.50 7.16 22.24
N GLY A 211 11.92 8.34 22.01
CA GLY A 211 12.58 9.48 21.36
C GLY A 211 12.53 9.50 19.83
N GLU A 212 12.09 8.42 19.17
CA GLU A 212 11.91 8.43 17.72
C GLU A 212 10.80 9.40 17.29
N VAL A 213 11.00 10.09 16.16
CA VAL A 213 10.01 10.99 15.58
C VAL A 213 8.95 10.18 14.83
N VAL A 214 7.71 10.28 15.28
CA VAL A 214 6.57 9.56 14.69
C VAL A 214 5.70 10.44 13.82
N ALA A 215 5.69 11.75 14.03
CA ALA A 215 4.94 12.69 13.21
C ALA A 215 5.51 14.11 13.23
N ARG A 216 5.08 14.96 12.29
CA ARG A 216 5.53 16.36 12.16
C ARG A 216 4.38 17.28 11.81
N PHE A 217 4.19 18.35 12.58
CA PHE A 217 3.22 19.39 12.26
C PHE A 217 3.80 20.40 11.28
N SER A 218 3.13 20.60 10.14
CA SER A 218 3.45 21.66 9.18
C SER A 218 2.96 23.05 9.62
N GLY A 219 2.10 23.12 10.64
CA GLY A 219 1.44 24.36 11.08
C GLY A 219 1.22 24.46 12.59
N LEU A 220 -0.03 24.72 12.99
CA LEU A 220 -0.46 24.71 14.39
C LEU A 220 -0.49 23.26 14.90
N ILE A 221 -0.19 23.08 16.19
CA ILE A 221 -0.40 21.79 16.85
C ILE A 221 -1.90 21.66 17.09
N SER A 222 -2.55 20.73 16.38
CA SER A 222 -3.98 20.44 16.48
C SER A 222 -4.24 18.99 16.14
N ALA A 223 -5.25 18.39 16.77
CA ALA A 223 -5.72 17.05 16.45
C ALA A 223 -6.16 16.92 14.98
N ASP A 224 -6.56 18.02 14.35
CA ASP A 224 -6.96 18.02 12.94
C ASP A 224 -5.79 17.79 11.97
N ASN A 225 -4.55 17.95 12.43
CA ASN A 225 -3.36 17.87 11.57
C ASN A 225 -2.72 16.48 11.52
N HIS A 226 -3.15 15.54 12.37
CA HIS A 226 -2.63 14.17 12.42
C HIS A 226 -3.75 13.17 12.69
N PHE A 227 -3.40 11.88 12.70
CA PHE A 227 -4.29 10.79 13.13
C PHE A 227 -4.00 10.32 14.55
N ILE A 228 -3.25 11.12 15.31
CA ILE A 228 -2.85 10.77 16.67
C ILE A 228 -3.98 11.15 17.61
N ARG A 229 -4.51 10.17 18.34
CA ARG A 229 -5.65 10.38 19.23
C ARG A 229 -5.28 11.30 20.39
N ALA A 230 -6.18 12.19 20.79
CA ALA A 230 -5.99 12.99 21.99
C ALA A 230 -6.08 12.12 23.25
N ALA A 231 -5.19 12.33 24.22
CA ALA A 231 -5.21 11.67 25.52
C ALA A 231 -4.77 12.63 26.64
N GLU A 232 -5.09 12.27 27.87
CA GLU A 232 -4.59 12.96 29.07
C GLU A 232 -3.07 12.75 29.23
N GLU A 233 -2.41 13.61 30.00
CA GLU A 233 -0.94 13.57 30.17
C GLU A 233 -0.41 12.22 30.65
N SER A 234 -1.12 11.56 31.58
CA SER A 234 -0.72 10.26 32.12
C SER A 234 -0.90 9.09 31.15
N GLU A 235 -1.64 9.27 30.06
CA GLU A 235 -1.97 8.24 29.06
C GLU A 235 -1.32 8.50 27.69
N ALA A 236 -0.69 9.66 27.51
CA ALA A 236 -0.04 10.03 26.26
C ALA A 236 1.18 9.14 26.02
N THR A 237 1.21 8.46 24.88
CA THR A 237 2.36 7.67 24.44
C THR A 237 3.37 8.52 23.66
N CYS A 238 2.98 9.73 23.27
CA CYS A 238 3.79 10.66 22.51
C CYS A 238 3.74 12.08 23.10
N ALA A 239 4.73 12.91 22.76
CA ALA A 239 4.77 14.32 23.09
C ALA A 239 5.31 15.17 21.93
N VAL A 240 5.02 16.47 21.95
CA VAL A 240 5.54 17.42 20.94
C VAL A 240 6.80 18.09 21.46
N ASN A 241 7.91 17.97 20.71
CA ASN A 241 9.16 18.66 21.03
C ASN A 241 9.17 20.11 20.53
N GLU A 242 10.24 20.85 20.88
CA GLU A 242 10.44 22.26 20.50
C GLU A 242 10.45 22.52 18.98
N HIS A 243 10.70 21.49 18.17
CA HIS A 243 10.70 21.55 16.71
C HIS A 243 9.34 21.18 16.08
N LYS A 244 8.26 21.10 16.89
CA LYS A 244 6.93 20.66 16.45
C LYS A 244 6.91 19.26 15.85
N GLN A 245 7.79 18.39 16.33
CA GLN A 245 7.81 16.98 15.99
C GLN A 245 7.15 16.21 17.13
N VAL A 246 6.37 15.20 16.78
CA VAL A 246 5.83 14.25 17.73
C VAL A 246 6.86 13.15 17.93
N ILE A 247 7.28 12.93 19.17
CA ILE A 247 8.23 11.89 19.56
C ILE A 247 7.56 10.86 20.48
N ALA A 248 7.99 9.61 20.40
CA ALA A 248 7.54 8.56 21.32
C ALA A 248 8.12 8.79 22.73
N LEU A 249 7.28 8.69 23.77
CA LEU A 249 7.69 8.82 25.17
C LEU A 249 8.16 7.50 25.79
N CYS A 250 7.80 6.38 25.15
CA CYS A 250 8.18 5.03 25.55
C CYS A 250 8.34 4.15 24.31
N ASP A 251 8.84 2.94 24.51
CA ASP A 251 8.89 1.94 23.45
C ASP A 251 7.47 1.44 23.13
N LEU A 252 7.08 1.55 21.88
CA LEU A 252 5.77 1.17 21.36
C LEU A 252 5.92 -0.11 20.52
N PRO A 253 5.28 -1.22 20.93
CA PRO A 253 5.24 -2.43 20.13
C PRO A 253 4.40 -2.24 18.86
N PRO A 254 4.52 -3.12 17.85
CA PRO A 254 3.58 -3.20 16.74
C PRO A 254 2.12 -3.23 17.25
N GLU A 255 1.22 -2.59 16.50
CA GLU A 255 -0.20 -2.36 16.81
C GLU A 255 -0.49 -1.33 17.92
N ALA A 256 0.51 -0.85 18.66
CA ALA A 256 0.29 0.15 19.70
C ALA A 256 -0.29 1.45 19.12
N GLU A 257 -1.35 1.98 19.74
CA GLU A 257 -1.95 3.26 19.37
C GLU A 257 -1.05 4.42 19.82
N LEU A 258 -0.84 5.38 18.92
CA LEU A 258 -0.17 6.64 19.23
C LEU A 258 -1.18 7.63 19.77
N THR A 259 -0.90 8.17 20.95
CA THR A 259 -1.75 9.14 21.65
C THR A 259 -0.92 10.37 22.05
N LEU A 260 -1.55 11.54 22.05
CA LEU A 260 -0.89 12.81 22.34
C LEU A 260 -1.74 13.68 23.25
N ASN A 261 -1.13 14.25 24.28
CA ASN A 261 -1.72 15.37 25.00
C ASN A 261 -1.44 16.67 24.23
N TYR A 262 -2.45 17.19 23.52
CA TYR A 262 -2.35 18.41 22.72
C TYR A 262 -2.23 19.71 23.56
N HIS A 263 -2.43 19.62 24.87
CA HIS A 263 -2.26 20.74 25.81
C HIS A 263 -0.87 20.74 26.47
N GLY A 264 -0.15 19.61 26.43
CA GLY A 264 1.19 19.46 26.98
C GLY A 264 2.26 19.98 26.02
N LYS A 265 3.24 20.71 26.54
CA LYS A 265 4.52 20.99 25.85
C LYS A 265 5.64 20.35 26.65
N LEU A 266 6.61 19.76 25.96
CA LEU A 266 7.89 19.37 26.56
C LEU A 266 8.71 20.60 26.98
#